data_AF-A0A9D4KJ59-F1
#
_entry.id   AF-A0A9D4KJ59-F1
#
_cell.length_a   1.000
_cell.length_b   1.000
_cell.length_c   1.000
_cell.angle_alpha   90.00
_cell.angle_beta   90.00
_cell.angle_gamma   90.00
#
_symmetry.space_group_name_H-M   'P 1'
#
loop_
_entity.id
_entity.type
_entity.pdbx_description
1 polymer ?
#
loop_
_entity_poly.entity_id
_entity_poly.type
_entity_poly.pdbx_seq_one_letter_code
_entity_poly.pdbx_strand_id
1 'polypeptide(L)'
;MMLSYQTLDGFYITVNSMRECVKFCLNQGMDFDLTEKFNQDSIEQHFGIHRASLGSNTNPRLYDFNNFMVKIRTAGSQALAPFRGNTKRRIELAPLDDSPLRKRVKHMKQKANLTACPPFI
;
A
#
# COMPACT_ATOMS: atom_id res chain seq x y z
N MET A 1 -24.54 -25.93 13.34
CA MET A 1 -24.25 -25.18 12.11
C MET A 1 -23.39 -26.06 11.22
N MET A 2 -23.86 -26.41 10.02
CA MET A 2 -23.05 -27.17 9.05
C MET A 2 -22.45 -26.17 8.06
N LEU A 3 -21.12 -26.19 7.92
CA LEU A 3 -20.43 -25.37 6.93
C LEU A 3 -20.65 -25.96 5.54
N SER A 4 -20.72 -25.10 4.52
CA SER A 4 -20.71 -25.56 3.13
C SER A 4 -19.37 -26.24 2.83
N TYR A 5 -19.37 -27.19 1.90
CA TYR A 5 -18.14 -27.86 1.44
C TYR A 5 -17.10 -26.83 0.98
N GLN A 6 -17.53 -25.80 0.23
CA GLN A 6 -16.64 -24.74 -0.25
C GLN A 6 -15.98 -23.96 0.89
N THR A 7 -16.72 -23.66 1.96
CA THR A 7 -16.17 -22.97 3.12
C THR A 7 -15.15 -23.86 3.86
N LEU A 8 -15.44 -25.15 3.96
CA LEU A 8 -14.58 -26.12 4.61
C LEU A 8 -13.26 -26.31 3.83
N ASP A 9 -13.36 -26.45 2.51
CA ASP A 9 -12.19 -26.52 1.61
C ASP A 9 -11.34 -25.25 1.70
N GLY A 10 -12.00 -24.08 1.70
CA GLY A 10 -11.33 -22.80 1.94
C GLY A 10 -10.53 -22.78 3.25
N PHE A 11 -11.10 -23.27 4.35
CA PHE A 11 -10.38 -23.37 5.62
C PHE A 11 -9.16 -24.29 5.55
N TYR A 12 -9.27 -25.44 4.89
CA TYR A 12 -8.12 -26.33 4.70
C TYR A 12 -6.99 -25.67 3.92
N ILE A 13 -7.33 -24.97 2.84
CA ILE A 13 -6.36 -24.22 2.04
C ILE A 13 -5.71 -23.13 2.91
N THR A 14 -6.50 -22.29 3.58
CA THR A 14 -5.98 -21.18 4.40
C THR A 14 -5.04 -21.65 5.50
N VAL A 15 -5.39 -22.70 6.26
CA VAL A 15 -4.56 -23.20 7.36
C VAL A 15 -3.23 -23.77 6.84
N ASN A 16 -3.27 -24.56 5.76
CA ASN A 16 -2.07 -25.15 5.18
C ASN A 16 -1.16 -24.08 4.57
N SER A 17 -1.73 -23.13 3.82
CA SER A 17 -0.98 -22.01 3.23
C SER A 17 -0.36 -21.12 4.30
N MET A 18 -1.09 -20.79 5.37
CA MET A 18 -0.55 -19.95 6.45
C MET A 18 0.60 -20.66 7.17
N ARG A 19 0.48 -21.96 7.43
CA ARG A 19 1.54 -22.75 8.06
C ARG A 19 2.84 -22.71 7.25
N GLU A 20 2.76 -22.91 5.94
CA GLU A 20 3.96 -22.88 5.08
C GLU A 20 4.51 -21.47 4.90
N CYS A 21 3.64 -20.46 4.82
CA CYS A 21 4.05 -19.06 4.74
C CYS A 21 4.82 -18.62 5.99
N VAL A 22 4.31 -18.94 7.19
CA VAL A 22 4.98 -18.60 8.46
C VAL A 22 6.33 -19.29 8.58
N LYS A 23 6.42 -20.58 8.26
CA LYS A 23 7.70 -21.29 8.24
C LYS A 23 8.71 -20.62 7.31
N PHE A 24 8.27 -20.26 6.11
CA PHE A 24 9.12 -19.55 5.14
C PHE A 24 9.63 -18.22 5.71
N CYS A 25 8.73 -17.39 6.26
CA CYS A 25 9.05 -16.10 6.83
C CYS A 25 10.04 -16.18 8.01
N LEU A 26 9.83 -17.12 8.94
CA LEU A 26 10.74 -17.37 10.06
C LEU A 26 12.12 -17.83 9.57
N ASN A 27 12.16 -18.69 8.53
CA ASN A 27 13.42 -19.14 7.93
C ASN A 27 14.17 -18.02 7.19
N GLN A 28 13.48 -16.98 6.71
CA GLN A 28 14.09 -15.77 6.14
C GLN A 28 14.60 -14.78 7.19
N GLY A 29 14.42 -15.09 8.49
CA GLY A 29 14.91 -14.28 9.60
C GLY A 29 13.91 -13.25 10.13
N MET A 30 12.61 -13.42 9.89
CA MET A 30 11.59 -12.64 10.61
C MET A 30 11.32 -13.23 12.00
N ASP A 31 11.14 -12.38 13.01
CA ASP A 31 10.93 -12.82 14.40
C ASP A 31 9.50 -13.36 14.64
N PHE A 32 8.51 -12.78 13.97
CA PHE A 32 7.11 -13.17 14.07
C PHE A 32 6.32 -12.66 12.86
N ASP A 33 5.17 -13.29 12.59
CA ASP A 33 4.22 -12.87 11.56
C ASP A 33 2.92 -12.36 12.15
N LEU A 34 2.41 -11.25 11.61
CA LEU A 34 1.10 -10.70 11.94
C LEU A 34 0.04 -11.31 11.02
N THR A 35 -0.60 -12.38 11.48
CA THR A 35 -1.68 -13.07 10.74
C THR A 35 -2.84 -12.15 10.35
N GLU A 36 -3.09 -11.11 11.13
CA GLU A 36 -4.07 -10.05 10.82
C GLU A 36 -3.80 -9.38 9.45
N LYS A 37 -2.55 -9.35 8.97
CA LYS A 37 -2.23 -8.71 7.69
C LYS A 37 -2.48 -9.60 6.46
N PHE A 38 -2.87 -10.86 6.66
CA PHE A 38 -3.20 -11.80 5.59
C PHE A 38 -4.69 -11.82 5.23
N ASN A 39 -5.48 -10.93 5.81
CA ASN A 39 -6.90 -10.78 5.50
C ASN A 39 -7.15 -9.62 4.51
N GLN A 40 -8.41 -9.49 4.07
CA GLN A 40 -8.83 -8.45 3.13
C GLN A 40 -9.36 -7.20 3.85
N ASP A 41 -9.34 -7.15 5.18
CA ASP A 41 -9.95 -6.10 6.00
C ASP A 41 -9.41 -4.71 5.63
N SER A 42 -8.10 -4.59 5.35
CA SER A 42 -7.50 -3.32 4.96
C SER A 42 -8.09 -2.78 3.65
N ILE A 43 -8.44 -3.67 2.71
CA ILE A 43 -9.05 -3.31 1.43
C ILE A 43 -10.53 -2.98 1.65
N GLU A 44 -11.23 -3.76 2.47
CA GLU A 44 -12.64 -3.49 2.81
C GLU A 44 -12.79 -2.15 3.53
N GLN A 45 -11.90 -1.85 4.47
CA GLN A 45 -11.86 -0.55 5.16
C GLN A 45 -11.61 0.58 4.17
N HIS A 46 -10.73 0.39 3.18
CA HIS A 46 -10.50 1.36 2.12
C HIS A 46 -11.78 1.64 1.32
N PHE A 47 -12.53 0.59 0.95
CA PHE A 47 -13.84 0.75 0.31
C PHE A 47 -14.89 1.38 1.22
N GLY A 48 -14.82 1.14 2.54
CA GLY A 48 -15.65 1.81 3.53
C GLY A 48 -15.42 3.32 3.55
N ILE A 49 -14.15 3.76 3.58
CA ILE A 49 -13.78 5.18 3.51
C ILE A 49 -14.28 5.80 2.20
N HIS A 50 -14.14 5.07 1.09
CA HIS A 50 -14.66 5.50 -0.20
C HIS A 50 -16.17 5.80 -0.15
N ARG A 51 -16.97 4.84 0.35
CA ARG A 51 -18.42 5.00 0.46
C ARG A 51 -18.79 6.14 1.41
N ALA A 52 -18.10 6.26 2.54
CA ALA A 52 -18.31 7.33 3.51
C ALA A 52 -18.01 8.74 2.94
N SER A 53 -16.98 8.85 2.09
CA SER A 53 -16.57 10.14 1.50
C SER A 53 -17.58 10.72 0.50
N LEU A 54 -18.55 9.93 0.04
CA LEU A 54 -19.55 10.33 -0.96
C LEU A 54 -20.90 10.71 -0.33
N GLY A 55 -20.99 10.72 1.01
CA GLY A 55 -22.20 11.08 1.73
C GLY A 55 -23.34 10.08 1.47
N SER A 56 -24.46 10.55 0.92
CA SER A 56 -25.63 9.72 0.63
C SER A 56 -25.49 8.82 -0.59
N ASN A 57 -24.42 8.97 -1.40
CA ASN A 57 -24.21 8.13 -2.57
C ASN A 57 -23.53 6.80 -2.18
N THR A 58 -24.36 5.85 -1.77
CA THR A 58 -23.94 4.52 -1.28
C THR A 58 -23.40 3.59 -2.38
N ASN A 59 -23.78 3.83 -3.64
CA ASN A 59 -23.36 3.03 -4.79
C ASN A 59 -22.81 3.92 -5.92
N PRO A 60 -21.56 4.41 -5.78
CA PRO A 60 -20.93 5.28 -6.77
C PRO A 60 -20.77 4.63 -8.14
N ARG A 61 -20.75 5.46 -9.18
CA ARG A 61 -20.36 5.01 -10.52
C ARG A 61 -18.84 4.87 -10.60
N LEU A 62 -18.35 4.15 -11.60
CA LEU A 62 -16.91 3.99 -11.85
C LEU A 62 -16.18 5.34 -11.99
N TYR A 63 -16.83 6.34 -12.57
CA TYR A 63 -16.28 7.70 -12.69
C TYR A 63 -16.02 8.35 -11.32
N ASP A 64 -16.98 8.23 -10.40
CA ASP A 64 -16.86 8.75 -9.04
C ASP A 64 -15.76 8.02 -8.27
N PHE A 65 -15.65 6.70 -8.49
CA PHE A 65 -14.58 5.89 -7.92
C PHE A 65 -13.20 6.33 -8.38
N ASN A 66 -13.03 6.55 -9.69
CA ASN A 66 -11.77 7.04 -10.24
C ASN A 66 -11.40 8.42 -9.68
N ASN A 67 -12.37 9.33 -9.57
CA ASN A 67 -12.14 10.65 -8.99
C ASN A 67 -11.69 10.57 -7.52
N PHE A 68 -12.29 9.69 -6.72
CA PHE A 68 -11.86 9.46 -5.35
C PHE A 68 -10.44 8.88 -5.27
N MET A 69 -10.12 7.90 -6.10
CA MET A 69 -8.78 7.30 -6.15
C MET A 69 -7.72 8.34 -6.50
N VAL A 70 -8.00 9.23 -7.45
CA VAL A 70 -7.13 10.35 -7.80
C VAL A 70 -7.00 11.32 -6.62
N LYS A 71 -8.08 11.61 -5.90
CA LYS A 71 -8.06 12.47 -4.69
C LYS A 71 -7.17 11.88 -3.60
N ILE A 72 -7.32 10.60 -3.24
CA ILE A 72 -6.46 9.94 -2.24
C ILE A 72 -5.00 9.97 -2.68
N ARG A 73 -4.73 9.60 -3.94
CA ARG A 73 -3.36 9.58 -4.47
C ARG A 73 -2.73 10.97 -4.44
N THR A 74 -3.50 11.99 -4.82
CA THR A 74 -3.04 13.38 -4.83
C THR A 74 -2.82 13.87 -3.40
N ALA A 75 -3.77 13.64 -2.50
CA ALA A 75 -3.65 13.96 -1.08
C ALA A 75 -2.42 13.30 -0.46
N GLY A 76 -2.16 12.02 -0.72
CA GLY A 76 -0.94 11.35 -0.25
C GLY A 76 0.35 11.91 -0.86
N SER A 77 0.33 12.31 -2.14
CA SER A 77 1.49 12.88 -2.82
C SER A 77 1.79 14.34 -2.45
N GLN A 78 0.76 15.09 -2.07
CA GLN A 78 0.81 16.51 -1.67
C GLN A 78 0.71 16.69 -0.16
N ALA A 79 0.58 15.58 0.59
CA ALA A 79 0.57 15.61 2.04
C ALA A 79 1.93 16.08 2.53
N LEU A 80 2.01 17.38 2.81
CA LEU A 80 3.08 17.91 3.63
C LEU A 80 3.05 17.16 4.96
N ALA A 81 4.20 16.69 5.42
CA ALA A 81 4.30 16.11 6.75
C ALA A 81 3.70 17.12 7.75
N PRO A 82 2.82 16.68 8.66
CA PRO A 82 2.22 17.59 9.63
C PRO A 82 3.31 18.33 10.39
N PHE A 83 3.30 19.66 10.33
CA PHE A 83 4.29 20.54 10.95
C PHE A 83 4.44 20.30 12.47
N ARG A 84 3.34 19.87 13.10
CA ARG A 84 3.28 19.49 14.51
C ARG A 84 2.32 18.31 14.69
N GLY A 85 2.73 17.33 15.48
CA GLY A 85 1.86 16.34 16.10
C GLY A 85 2.15 16.28 17.60
N ASN A 86 1.19 15.87 18.42
CA ASN A 86 1.28 15.86 19.89
C ASN A 86 2.44 15.03 20.48
N THR A 87 3.23 14.33 19.65
CA THR A 87 4.33 13.44 20.09
C THR A 87 5.59 13.47 19.22
N LYS A 88 5.72 14.38 18.23
CA LYS A 88 6.94 14.48 17.41
C LYS A 88 7.59 15.86 17.53
N ARG A 89 8.92 15.88 17.70
CA ARG A 89 9.74 17.10 17.82
C ARG A 89 9.46 18.03 16.63
N ARG A 90 9.40 19.33 16.93
CA ARG A 90 9.30 20.42 15.95
C ARG A 90 10.39 20.25 14.90
N ILE A 91 9.99 19.96 13.66
CA ILE A 91 10.89 20.03 12.51
C ILE A 91 10.94 21.52 12.12
N GLU A 92 12.12 22.13 12.13
CA GLU A 92 12.31 23.45 11.54
C GLU A 92 12.15 23.33 10.03
N LEU A 93 11.07 23.90 9.49
CA LEU A 93 10.90 24.00 8.05
C LEU A 93 11.93 24.98 7.51
N ALA A 94 12.51 24.65 6.35
CA ALA A 94 13.21 25.66 5.55
C ALA A 94 12.26 26.86 5.31
N PRO A 95 12.76 28.11 5.31
CA PRO A 95 11.94 29.28 5.04
C PRO A 95 11.14 29.06 3.75
N LEU A 96 9.83 29.34 3.79
CA LEU A 96 9.04 29.48 2.57
C LEU A 96 9.58 30.71 1.84
N ASP A 97 10.26 30.44 0.73
CA ASP A 97 10.85 31.44 -0.15
C ASP A 97 10.06 31.45 -1.46
N ASP A 98 9.79 32.64 -2.00
CA ASP A 98 9.08 32.84 -3.28
C ASP A 98 9.97 32.50 -4.48
N SER A 99 11.18 31.98 -4.24
CA SER A 99 12.06 31.52 -5.29
C SER A 99 11.40 30.38 -6.10
N PRO A 100 11.58 30.39 -7.43
CA PRO A 100 10.92 29.42 -8.29
C PRO A 100 11.34 27.99 -7.91
N LEU A 101 10.35 27.12 -7.71
CA LEU A 101 10.55 25.71 -7.39
C LEU A 101 11.53 25.07 -8.37
N ARG A 102 12.49 24.30 -7.85
CA ARG A 102 13.45 23.57 -8.69
C ARG A 102 12.71 22.66 -9.67
N LYS A 103 13.01 22.82 -10.96
CA LYS A 103 12.47 21.94 -12.01
C LYS A 103 12.83 20.49 -11.69
N ARG A 104 11.82 19.62 -11.69
CA ARG A 104 11.99 18.18 -11.48
C ARG A 104 13.01 17.63 -12.47
N VAL A 105 14.08 17.00 -11.96
CA VAL A 105 15.08 16.35 -12.80
C VAL A 105 14.41 15.20 -13.55
N LYS A 106 14.42 15.25 -14.88
CA LYS A 106 13.98 14.12 -15.70
C LYS A 106 15.04 13.03 -15.56
N HIS A 107 14.70 11.90 -14.95
CA HIS A 107 15.54 10.71 -15.01
C HIS A 107 15.66 10.30 -16.48
N MET A 108 16.83 10.53 -17.09
CA MET A 108 17.14 9.90 -18.37
C MET A 108 17.28 8.41 -18.12
N LYS A 109 16.44 7.60 -18.78
CA LYS A 109 16.67 6.15 -18.85
C LYS A 109 18.00 5.95 -19.57
N GLN A 110 19.04 5.57 -18.82
CA GLN A 110 20.25 5.04 -19.43
C GLN A 110 19.84 3.78 -20.21
N LYS A 111 20.09 3.77 -21.52
CA LYS A 111 19.97 2.54 -22.31
C LYS A 111 21.04 1.59 -21.78
N ALA A 112 20.62 0.52 -21.12
CA ALA A 112 21.52 -0.54 -20.71
C ALA A 112 22.11 -1.17 -21.97
N ASN A 113 23.42 -1.02 -22.17
CA ASN A 113 24.16 -1.77 -23.16
C ASN A 113 24.24 -3.22 -22.65
N LEU A 114 23.59 -4.13 -23.38
CA LEU A 114 23.75 -5.58 -23.21
C LEU A 114 25.18 -5.95 -23.63
N THR A 115 26.08 -6.09 -22.67
CA THR A 115 27.36 -6.78 -22.86
C THR A 115 27.32 -8.09 -22.07
N ALA A 116 27.55 -9.18 -22.80
CA ALA A 116 27.35 -10.57 -22.42
C ALA A 116 28.05 -10.99 -21.12
N CYS A 117 27.38 -11.86 -20.34
CA CYS A 117 27.98 -12.60 -19.24
C CYS A 117 28.99 -13.63 -19.79
N PRO A 118 30.22 -13.71 -19.26
CA PRO A 118 31.10 -14.86 -19.49
C PRO A 118 30.63 -16.08 -18.68
N PRO A 119 30.92 -17.31 -19.15
CA PRO A 119 30.42 -18.54 -18.55
C PRO A 119 31.08 -18.84 -17.20
N PHE A 120 30.27 -19.35 -16.28
CA PHE A 120 30.66 -19.84 -14.96
C PHE A 120 31.62 -21.03 -15.10
N ILE A 121 32.74 -20.98 -14.37
CA ILE A 121 33.52 -22.15 -13.93
C ILE A 121 33.03 -22.48 -12.52
#